data_AF-A0A1H2PS17-F1
#
_entry.id   AF-A0A1H2PS17-F1
#
_cell.length_a   1.000
_cell.length_b   1.000
_cell.length_c   1.000
_cell.angle_alpha   90.00
_cell.angle_beta   90.00
_cell.angle_gamma   90.00
#
_symmetry.space_group_name_H-M   'P 1'
#
loop_
_entity.id
_entity.type
_entity.pdbx_description
1 polymer ?
#
loop_
_entity_poly.entity_id
_entity_poly.type
_entity_poly.pdbx_seq_one_letter_code
_entity_poly.pdbx_strand_id
1 'polypeptide(L)'
;MSGSLYRYKSVARDSSALLLRIKDIAKTRVHYGYRRVHVLLRRGGWPDNHKRVCRLYQEEGLSLRLKRPKRNKSAQLRQPKHLVTAMNQI
;
A
#
# COMPACT_ATOMS: atom_id res chain seq x y z
N MET A 1 1.35 43.19 15.79
CA MET A 1 0.51 42.91 14.59
C MET A 1 0.57 41.42 14.30
N SER A 2 -0.35 40.62 14.85
CA SER A 2 -0.41 39.18 14.57
C SER A 2 -1.21 38.94 13.30
N GLY A 3 -0.51 38.71 12.18
CA GLY A 3 -1.14 38.24 10.95
C GLY A 3 -1.57 36.80 11.13
N SER A 4 -2.86 36.55 11.32
CA SER A 4 -3.40 35.19 11.30
C SER A 4 -3.22 34.61 9.90
N LEU A 5 -2.21 33.74 9.71
CA LEU A 5 -2.05 32.99 8.48
C LEU A 5 -3.14 31.92 8.43
N TYR A 6 -4.13 32.09 7.56
CA TYR A 6 -5.14 31.07 7.29
C TYR A 6 -4.46 29.86 6.61
N ARG A 7 -3.99 28.90 7.42
CA ARG A 7 -3.42 27.66 6.90
C ARG A 7 -4.52 26.78 6.36
N TYR A 8 -4.49 26.53 5.05
CA TYR A 8 -5.32 25.53 4.43
C TYR A 8 -5.11 24.16 5.11
N LYS A 9 -6.21 23.59 5.63
CA LYS A 9 -6.26 22.22 6.13
C LYS A 9 -6.90 21.36 5.05
N SER A 10 -6.11 20.49 4.41
CA SER A 10 -6.66 19.57 3.40
C SER A 10 -7.59 18.56 4.07
N VAL A 11 -8.86 18.51 3.66
CA VAL A 11 -9.79 17.46 4.06
C VAL A 11 -9.50 16.22 3.21
N ALA A 12 -9.05 15.15 3.85
CA ALA A 12 -8.82 13.89 3.16
C ALA A 12 -10.15 13.26 2.76
N ARG A 13 -10.27 12.83 1.49
CA ARG A 13 -11.38 11.97 1.06
C ARG A 13 -11.32 10.66 1.83
N ASP A 14 -12.48 10.15 2.23
CA ASP A 14 -12.58 8.83 2.88
C ASP A 14 -11.85 7.76 2.04
N SER A 15 -10.98 7.03 2.72
CA SER A 15 -10.13 5.97 2.18
C SER A 15 -10.61 4.58 2.60
N SER A 16 -11.58 4.48 3.51
CA SER A 16 -12.05 3.24 4.13
C SER A 16 -12.42 2.17 3.10
N ALA A 17 -13.31 2.50 2.15
CA ALA A 17 -13.80 1.58 1.14
C ALA A 17 -12.70 1.13 0.16
N LEU A 18 -11.83 2.05 -0.25
CA LEU A 18 -10.70 1.75 -1.13
C LEU A 18 -9.69 0.84 -0.41
N LEU A 19 -9.42 1.10 0.87
CA LEU A 19 -8.53 0.30 1.71
C LEU A 19 -9.04 -1.12 1.88
N LEU A 20 -10.32 -1.30 2.20
CA LEU A 20 -10.96 -2.62 2.28
C LEU A 20 -10.78 -3.37 0.95
N ARG A 21 -11.05 -2.72 -0.18
CA ARG A 21 -10.91 -3.36 -1.49
C ARG A 21 -9.47 -3.73 -1.80
N ILE A 22 -8.50 -2.87 -1.46
CA ILE A 22 -7.07 -3.17 -1.59
C ILE A 22 -6.71 -4.40 -0.74
N LYS A 23 -7.17 -4.47 0.52
CA LYS A 23 -6.93 -5.61 1.42
C LYS A 23 -7.53 -6.90 0.87
N ASP A 24 -8.73 -6.87 0.31
CA ASP A 24 -9.36 -8.04 -0.30
C ASP A 24 -8.58 -8.58 -1.50
N ILE A 25 -8.18 -7.69 -2.40
CA ILE A 25 -7.36 -8.05 -3.56
C ILE A 25 -6.01 -8.60 -3.09
N ALA A 26 -5.41 -7.98 -2.08
CA ALA A 26 -4.17 -8.43 -1.50
C ALA A 26 -4.32 -9.83 -0.88
N LYS A 27 -5.39 -10.08 -0.12
CA LYS A 27 -5.67 -11.38 0.53
C LYS A 27 -5.89 -12.49 -0.50
N THR A 28 -6.67 -12.22 -1.55
CA THR A 28 -6.95 -13.19 -2.62
C THR A 28 -5.76 -13.42 -3.54
N ARG A 29 -4.97 -12.38 -3.84
CA ARG A 29 -3.83 -12.43 -4.77
C ARG A 29 -2.55 -11.99 -4.05
N VAL A 30 -2.00 -12.92 -3.27
CA VAL A 30 -0.87 -12.65 -2.35
C VAL A 30 0.37 -12.07 -3.06
N HIS A 31 0.63 -12.45 -4.31
CA HIS A 31 1.80 -12.01 -5.08
C HIS A 31 1.63 -10.68 -5.83
N TYR A 32 0.45 -10.07 -5.76
CA TYR A 32 0.19 -8.84 -6.49
C TYR A 32 0.75 -7.65 -5.72
N GLY A 33 1.68 -6.92 -6.35
CA GLY A 33 2.12 -5.61 -5.87
C GLY A 33 1.14 -4.50 -6.27
N TYR A 34 1.35 -3.29 -5.74
CA TYR A 34 0.42 -2.16 -5.93
C TYR A 34 0.06 -1.89 -7.39
N ARG A 35 0.99 -2.07 -8.35
CA ARG A 35 0.73 -1.88 -9.79
C ARG A 35 -0.36 -2.84 -10.31
N ARG A 36 -0.29 -4.12 -9.93
CA ARG A 36 -1.29 -5.12 -10.32
C ARG A 36 -2.62 -4.91 -9.59
N VAL A 37 -2.56 -4.52 -8.32
CA VAL A 37 -3.76 -4.16 -7.54
C VAL A 37 -4.47 -2.96 -8.18
N HIS A 38 -3.73 -1.92 -8.56
CA HIS A 38 -4.27 -0.75 -9.26
C HIS A 38 -4.98 -1.13 -10.57
N VAL A 39 -4.41 -2.03 -11.39
CA VAL A 39 -5.08 -2.49 -12.62
C VAL A 39 -6.42 -3.17 -12.31
N LEU A 40 -6.49 -3.98 -11.24
CA LEU A 40 -7.75 -4.61 -10.83
C LEU A 40 -8.76 -3.61 -10.30
N LEU A 41 -8.31 -2.61 -9.55
CA LEU A 41 -9.17 -1.52 -9.09
C LEU A 41 -9.75 -0.74 -10.26
N ARG A 42 -8.93 -0.40 -11.27
CA ARG A 42 -9.38 0.26 -12.50
C ARG A 42 -10.41 -0.58 -13.25
N ARG A 43 -10.20 -1.89 -13.37
CA ARG A 43 -11.18 -2.80 -13.99
C ARG A 43 -12.49 -2.89 -13.20
N GLY A 44 -12.43 -2.74 -11.88
CA GLY A 44 -13.60 -2.68 -11.00
C GLY A 44 -14.25 -1.29 -10.90
N GLY A 45 -13.89 -0.34 -11.77
CA GLY A 45 -14.51 0.99 -11.82
C GLY A 45 -13.98 2.01 -10.82
N TRP A 46 -12.90 1.71 -10.08
CA TRP A 46 -12.33 2.67 -9.13
C TRP A 46 -11.55 3.78 -9.88
N PRO A 47 -11.90 5.06 -9.70
CA PRO A 47 -11.29 6.16 -10.44
C PRO A 47 -9.91 6.59 -9.89
N ASP A 48 -9.49 6.02 -8.76
CA ASP A 48 -8.30 6.46 -8.04
C ASP A 48 -6.99 6.28 -8.81
N ASN A 49 -6.13 7.29 -8.70
CA ASN A 49 -4.81 7.29 -9.33
C ASN A 49 -3.87 6.28 -8.65
N HIS A 50 -2.98 5.66 -9.44
CA HIS A 50 -1.96 4.73 -8.96
C HIS A 50 -1.09 5.29 -7.81
N LYS A 51 -0.88 6.61 -7.75
CA LYS A 51 -0.16 7.27 -6.64
C LYS A 51 -0.91 7.13 -5.31
N ARG A 52 -2.23 7.33 -5.30
CA ARG A 52 -3.07 7.19 -4.09
C ARG A 52 -3.10 5.74 -3.62
N VAL A 53 -3.28 4.81 -4.57
CA VAL A 53 -3.25 3.37 -4.29
C VAL A 53 -1.88 2.96 -3.73
N CYS A 54 -0.78 3.42 -4.32
CA CYS A 54 0.57 3.11 -3.84
C CYS A 54 0.79 3.58 -2.40
N ARG A 55 0.37 4.80 -2.05
CA ARG A 55 0.48 5.34 -0.70
C ARG A 55 -0.30 4.49 0.32
N LEU A 56 -1.60 4.29 0.09
CA LEU A 56 -2.45 3.48 0.95
C LEU A 56 -1.92 2.04 1.10
N TYR A 57 -1.42 1.47 0.01
CA TYR A 57 -0.82 0.13 0.01
C TYR A 57 0.45 0.04 0.87
N GLN A 58 1.26 1.11 0.92
CA GLN A 58 2.47 1.18 1.76
C GLN A 58 2.14 1.42 3.24
N GLU A 59 1.17 2.31 3.52
CA GLU A 59 0.66 2.61 4.86
C GLU A 59 0.07 1.36 5.53
N GLU A 60 -0.68 0.56 4.78
CA GLU A 60 -1.21 -0.74 5.24
C GLU A 60 -0.17 -1.86 5.34
N GLY A 61 1.11 -1.58 5.06
CA GLY A 61 2.17 -2.58 5.16
C GLY A 61 2.10 -3.70 4.12
N LEU A 62 1.31 -3.55 3.05
CA LEU A 62 1.11 -4.59 2.02
C LEU A 62 2.29 -4.69 1.04
N SER A 63 3.30 -3.83 1.18
CA SER A 63 4.50 -3.82 0.34
C SER A 63 5.18 -5.19 0.29
N LEU A 64 5.39 -5.71 -0.91
CA LEU A 64 6.15 -6.93 -1.10
C LEU A 64 7.62 -6.60 -0.84
N ARG A 65 8.19 -7.07 0.29
CA ARG A 65 9.65 -7.04 0.50
C ARG A 65 10.29 -8.06 -0.44
N LEU A 66 10.60 -7.63 -1.66
CA LEU A 66 11.28 -8.44 -2.66
C LEU A 66 12.79 -8.47 -2.36
N LYS A 67 13.23 -9.28 -1.38
CA LYS A 67 14.59 -9.83 -1.51
C LYS A 67 14.51 -10.85 -2.63
N ARG A 68 15.03 -10.51 -3.82
CA ARG A 68 15.02 -11.41 -4.98
C ARG A 68 15.70 -12.71 -4.53
N PRO A 69 14.98 -13.84 -4.47
CA PRO A 69 15.56 -15.07 -3.96
C PRO A 69 16.73 -15.49 -4.85
N LYS A 70 17.80 -16.02 -4.26
CA LYS A 70 18.98 -16.52 -5.00
C LYS A 70 18.62 -17.61 -6.04
N ARG A 71 17.48 -18.29 -5.85
CA ARG A 71 16.86 -19.21 -6.81
C ARG A 71 15.49 -18.68 -7.23
N ASN A 72 15.14 -18.86 -8.51
CA ASN A 72 13.81 -18.55 -9.04
C ASN A 72 12.76 -19.38 -8.31
N LYS A 73 12.06 -18.77 -7.34
CA LYS A 73 10.90 -19.36 -6.67
C LYS A 73 9.64 -18.88 -7.38
N SER A 74 8.71 -19.80 -7.65
CA SER A 74 7.42 -19.50 -8.28
C SER A 74 6.53 -18.57 -7.44
N ALA A 75 6.72 -18.56 -6.12
CA ALA A 75 5.91 -17.78 -5.19
C ALA A 75 6.65 -17.47 -3.88
N GLN A 76 6.66 -16.19 -3.44
CA GLN A 76 6.94 -15.79 -2.06
C GLN A 76 5.70 -15.13 -1.47
N LEU A 77 5.29 -15.57 -0.28
CA LEU A 77 4.20 -14.96 0.49
C LEU A 77 4.62 -13.58 1.01
N ARG A 78 3.64 -12.70 1.25
CA ARG A 78 3.90 -11.42 1.94
C ARG A 78 4.44 -11.72 3.33
N GLN A 79 5.69 -11.36 3.58
CA GLN A 79 6.27 -11.46 4.91
C GLN A 79 5.72 -10.31 5.76
N PRO A 80 5.25 -10.57 6.99
CA PRO A 80 4.89 -9.51 7.91
C PRO A 80 6.12 -8.59 8.12
N LYS A 81 5.88 -7.28 8.19
CA LYS A 81 6.94 -6.36 8.63
C LYS A 81 7.26 -6.70 10.09
N HIS A 82 8.39 -7.35 10.32
CA HIS A 82 8.91 -7.50 11.67
C HIS A 82 9.33 -6.12 12.16
N LEU A 83 8.85 -5.69 13.34
CA LEU A 83 9.34 -4.48 13.98
C LEU A 83 10.77 -4.76 14.43
N VAL A 84 11.72 -3.97 13.94
CA VAL A 84 13.13 -4.11 14.31
C VAL A 84 13.28 -3.53 15.72
N THR A 85 13.62 -4.38 16.70
CA THR A 85 13.73 -3.97 18.10
C THR A 85 15.18 -3.66 18.50
N ALA A 86 16.17 -4.17 17.74
CA ALA A 86 17.59 -3.97 17.99
C ALA A 86 18.38 -3.70 16.70
N MET A 87 19.54 -3.05 16.84
CA MET A 87 20.48 -2.87 15.72
C MET A 87 20.88 -4.25 15.16
N ASN A 88 20.83 -4.38 13.82
CA ASN A 88 21.13 -5.58 13.00
C ASN A 88 20.03 -6.65 12.84
N GLN A 89 18.78 -6.39 13.21
CA GLN A 89 17.67 -7.28 12.85
C GLN A 89 17.03 -6.86 11.51
N ILE A 90 16.85 -7.82 10.58
CA ILE A 90 16.31 -7.60 9.21
C ILE A 90 14.85 -8.03 9.12
#